data_AF-A0A3B9H6B2-F1
#
_entry.id   AF-A0A3B9H6B2-F1
#
_cell.length_a   1.000
_cell.length_b   1.000
_cell.length_c   1.000
_cell.angle_alpha   90.00
_cell.angle_beta   90.00
_cell.angle_gamma   90.00
#
_symmetry.space_group_name_H-M   'P 1'
#
loop_
_entity.id
_entity.type
_entity.pdbx_description
1 polymer ?
#
loop_
_entity_poly.entity_id
_entity_poly.type
_entity_poly.pdbx_seq_one_letter_code
_entity_poly.pdbx_strand_id
1 'polypeptide(L)'
;ETNKNTVENILTIISEKSFSNMDDAGLEISDVSSASSEIIETLIGNLDQTDISIQQLESVVEQINASAVGSLDNISGMDLDRLDSIIQSITGKAVDSLDLIQVSGVELDNLTTLAGSITSGTIKALGGVSSVSGFYVDNVTTLSKNIVFSATSALDQIQMSGYDSTVLEKMIENISSSATFGLSQISMEGYEVSQMALALEASIEGATSALDEIQGDSSNSRASNKISNYGPEKLGSMLEKITASATGALGEIEMENFSADNLTLLTEKITLGATSGLNEISMEGFSSDNVSDLLGKITEGMVSAIDDIKRDDYSKKQYKKMVRKVTKTATKAIKKLKIQGLTAKKIKKMVRKITSGATKGLKKVDVGDNSTELTMLVTQAVSGVNASIEEPNFIEDLKLTDSLTKSSLKDETKEGGKEGVETLEEVNIDFTSIDLDSPNLSSINPGNNDSDVDENSEVSVTFSEAMEQGSINSATFIVSIGGEHIDGAITTTSTKSVFRASKGLGSGKEHRVRLKLDEITDLAGNPLESSLLGDTWYFTTKDSTPPTVV
;
A
#
# COMPACT_ATOMS: atom_id res chain seq x y z
N GLU A 1 -10.47 -32.50 20.30
CA GLU A 1 -10.39 -31.03 20.08
C GLU A 1 -10.40 -30.20 21.36
N THR A 2 -10.96 -30.66 22.48
CA THR A 2 -11.02 -29.89 23.74
C THR A 2 -9.72 -29.76 24.56
N ASN A 3 -8.63 -30.46 24.20
CA ASN A 3 -7.32 -30.35 24.87
C ASN A 3 -6.27 -29.55 24.08
N LYS A 4 -6.50 -29.22 22.79
CA LYS A 4 -5.55 -28.43 21.99
C LYS A 4 -5.44 -26.98 22.47
N ASN A 5 -6.41 -26.50 23.24
CA ASN A 5 -6.50 -25.13 23.75
C ASN A 5 -5.98 -24.95 25.18
N THR A 6 -5.60 -26.02 25.91
CA THR A 6 -5.35 -25.87 27.36
C THR A 6 -4.05 -25.13 27.65
N VAL A 7 -2.93 -25.51 27.01
CA VAL A 7 -1.62 -24.87 27.25
C VAL A 7 -1.60 -23.45 26.69
N GLU A 8 -2.13 -23.27 25.47
CA GLU A 8 -2.30 -21.96 24.85
C GLU A 8 -3.12 -21.01 25.74
N ASN A 9 -4.31 -21.42 26.19
CA ASN A 9 -5.12 -20.62 27.12
C ASN A 9 -4.38 -20.31 28.42
N ILE A 10 -3.61 -21.27 28.96
CA ILE A 10 -2.83 -21.05 30.19
C ILE A 10 -1.77 -19.98 29.95
N LEU A 11 -1.01 -20.05 28.86
CA LEU A 11 0.03 -19.06 28.55
C LEU A 11 -0.56 -17.68 28.26
N THR A 12 -1.70 -17.63 27.58
CA THR A 12 -2.45 -16.39 27.35
C THR A 12 -2.89 -15.76 28.68
N ILE A 13 -3.42 -16.55 29.62
CA ILE A 13 -3.80 -16.06 30.96
C ILE A 13 -2.57 -15.63 31.75
N ILE A 14 -1.47 -16.39 31.70
CA ILE A 14 -0.23 -16.04 32.38
C ILE A 14 0.30 -14.72 31.86
N SER A 15 0.34 -14.52 30.54
CA SER A 15 0.73 -13.27 29.92
C SER A 15 -0.18 -12.15 30.40
N GLU A 16 -1.49 -12.21 30.11
CA GLU A 16 -2.47 -11.18 30.51
C GLU A 16 -2.34 -10.78 32.00
N LYS A 17 -2.23 -11.76 32.90
CA LYS A 17 -2.15 -11.50 34.34
C LYS A 17 -0.78 -10.99 34.80
N SER A 18 0.29 -11.34 34.11
CA SER A 18 1.63 -10.81 34.42
C SER A 18 1.71 -9.32 34.08
N PHE A 19 1.09 -8.90 32.99
CA PHE A 19 1.09 -7.49 32.53
C PHE A 19 0.06 -6.63 33.26
N SER A 20 -1.19 -7.09 33.38
CA SER A 20 -2.27 -6.30 34.01
C SER A 20 -2.07 -5.99 35.50
N ASN A 21 -1.20 -6.72 36.21
CA ASN A 21 -1.01 -6.56 37.67
C ASN A 21 0.38 -6.03 38.05
N MET A 22 1.13 -5.43 37.12
CA MET A 22 2.50 -4.96 37.40
C MET A 22 2.53 -3.82 38.44
N ASP A 23 1.64 -2.85 38.33
CA ASP A 23 1.50 -1.76 39.29
C ASP A 23 0.94 -2.25 40.64
N ASP A 24 -0.01 -3.19 40.61
CA ASP A 24 -0.52 -3.88 41.82
C ASP A 24 0.57 -4.68 42.55
N ALA A 25 1.56 -5.21 41.81
CA ALA A 25 2.75 -5.84 42.37
C ALA A 25 3.78 -4.83 42.94
N GLY A 26 3.51 -3.53 42.83
CA GLY A 26 4.35 -2.45 43.33
C GLY A 26 5.44 -2.01 42.35
N LEU A 27 5.37 -2.40 41.07
CA LEU A 27 6.30 -1.94 40.06
C LEU A 27 6.00 -0.48 39.68
N GLU A 28 7.03 0.36 39.62
CA GLU A 28 6.87 1.72 39.12
C GLU A 28 6.62 1.70 37.60
N ILE A 29 5.74 2.56 37.12
CA ILE A 29 5.39 2.68 35.70
C ILE A 29 6.59 2.97 34.79
N SER A 30 7.67 3.58 35.32
CA SER A 30 8.93 3.77 34.60
C SER A 30 9.68 2.47 34.32
N ASP A 31 9.45 1.44 35.13
CA ASP A 31 10.15 0.16 35.06
C ASP A 31 9.33 -0.90 34.29
N VAL A 32 8.06 -0.61 34.00
CA VAL A 32 7.14 -1.51 33.27
C VAL A 32 7.73 -1.93 31.92
N SER A 33 8.39 -1.03 31.20
CA SER A 33 9.01 -1.37 29.90
C SER A 33 10.10 -2.44 30.04
N SER A 34 10.98 -2.32 31.02
CA SER A 34 12.05 -3.29 31.25
C SER A 34 11.51 -4.62 31.76
N ALA A 35 10.59 -4.58 32.72
CA ALA A 35 9.94 -5.80 33.22
C ALA A 35 9.12 -6.51 32.14
N SER A 36 8.48 -5.76 31.24
CA SER A 36 7.75 -6.29 30.09
C SER A 36 8.67 -7.12 29.19
N SER A 37 9.87 -6.60 28.88
CA SER A 37 10.87 -7.34 28.10
C SER A 37 11.31 -8.63 28.80
N GLU A 38 11.61 -8.59 30.11
CA GLU A 38 12.02 -9.79 30.86
C GLU A 38 10.92 -10.86 30.89
N ILE A 39 9.66 -10.45 31.05
CA ILE A 39 8.51 -11.38 31.05
C ILE A 39 8.35 -12.02 29.66
N ILE A 40 8.39 -11.23 28.58
CA ILE A 40 8.28 -11.76 27.21
C ILE A 40 9.40 -12.75 26.90
N GLU A 41 10.65 -12.38 27.17
CA GLU A 41 11.82 -13.25 26.97
C GLU A 41 11.66 -14.57 27.73
N THR A 42 11.19 -14.48 28.98
CA THR A 42 10.94 -15.66 29.82
C THR A 42 9.83 -16.53 29.26
N LEU A 43 8.71 -15.95 28.82
CA LEU A 43 7.58 -16.73 28.29
C LEU A 43 7.95 -17.43 26.98
N ILE A 44 8.62 -16.74 26.06
CA ILE A 44 9.02 -17.30 24.76
C ILE A 44 10.15 -18.32 24.91
N GLY A 45 11.17 -18.00 25.71
CA GLY A 45 12.34 -18.85 25.90
C GLY A 45 12.06 -20.15 26.67
N ASN A 46 10.88 -20.30 27.31
CA ASN A 46 10.49 -21.53 28.02
C ASN A 46 9.35 -22.30 27.32
N LEU A 47 9.01 -21.97 26.07
CA LEU A 47 7.96 -22.69 25.32
C LEU A 47 8.30 -24.17 25.10
N ASP A 48 9.59 -24.52 25.05
CA ASP A 48 10.09 -25.89 24.94
C ASP A 48 9.80 -26.75 26.19
N GLN A 49 9.58 -26.12 27.35
CA GLN A 49 9.21 -26.78 28.61
C GLN A 49 7.71 -27.11 28.68
N THR A 50 6.97 -26.86 27.61
CA THR A 50 5.54 -27.13 27.51
C THR A 50 5.25 -28.24 26.51
N ASP A 51 4.03 -28.80 26.53
CA ASP A 51 3.57 -29.80 25.56
C ASP A 51 3.07 -29.16 24.23
N ILE A 52 3.59 -27.98 23.86
CA ILE A 52 3.21 -27.28 22.62
C ILE A 52 3.77 -28.01 21.40
N SER A 53 2.92 -28.22 20.40
CA SER A 53 3.35 -28.72 19.10
C SER A 53 3.81 -27.58 18.20
N ILE A 54 4.63 -27.90 17.19
CA ILE A 54 5.10 -26.92 16.21
C ILE A 54 3.94 -26.22 15.48
N GLN A 55 2.81 -26.91 15.27
CA GLN A 55 1.61 -26.34 14.64
C GLN A 55 0.84 -25.38 15.54
N GLN A 56 1.13 -25.36 16.84
CA GLN A 56 0.50 -24.45 17.81
C GLN A 56 1.37 -23.22 18.08
N LEU A 57 2.65 -23.26 17.71
CA LEU A 57 3.63 -22.25 18.07
C LEU A 57 3.25 -20.85 17.56
N GLU A 58 2.79 -20.75 16.31
CA GLU A 58 2.30 -19.50 15.70
C GLU A 58 1.15 -18.87 16.52
N SER A 59 0.12 -19.65 16.84
CA SER A 59 -1.03 -19.18 17.64
C SER A 59 -0.60 -18.78 19.06
N VAL A 60 0.31 -19.54 19.67
CA VAL A 60 0.79 -19.26 21.03
C VAL A 60 1.60 -17.97 21.10
N VAL A 61 2.57 -17.76 20.20
CA VAL A 61 3.37 -16.52 20.21
C VAL A 61 2.52 -15.30 19.84
N GLU A 62 1.55 -15.47 18.92
CA GLU A 62 0.56 -14.43 18.62
C GLU A 62 -0.21 -14.03 19.88
N GLN A 63 -0.75 -15.01 20.62
CA GLN A 63 -1.58 -14.73 21.78
C GLN A 63 -0.80 -14.22 22.99
N ILE A 64 0.42 -14.68 23.23
CA ILE A 64 1.28 -14.14 24.30
C ILE A 64 1.46 -12.63 24.11
N ASN A 65 1.83 -12.21 22.89
CA ASN A 65 2.02 -10.80 22.58
C ASN A 65 0.69 -10.02 22.56
N ALA A 66 -0.36 -10.58 21.98
CA ALA A 66 -1.66 -9.93 21.92
C ALA A 66 -2.26 -9.69 23.32
N SER A 67 -2.16 -10.67 24.22
CA SER A 67 -2.64 -10.55 25.60
C SER A 67 -1.76 -9.64 26.46
N ALA A 68 -0.45 -9.61 26.22
CA ALA A 68 0.44 -8.65 26.86
C ALA A 68 0.02 -7.22 26.53
N VAL A 69 -0.07 -6.88 25.23
CA VAL A 69 -0.45 -5.54 24.77
C VAL A 69 -1.87 -5.16 25.17
N GLY A 70 -2.83 -6.07 24.96
CA GLY A 70 -4.24 -5.83 25.28
C GLY A 70 -4.54 -5.67 26.77
N SER A 71 -3.59 -5.99 27.66
CA SER A 71 -3.75 -5.86 29.11
C SER A 71 -3.03 -4.64 29.70
N LEU A 72 -2.21 -3.93 28.91
CA LEU A 72 -1.45 -2.76 29.34
C LEU A 72 -2.35 -1.61 29.83
N ASP A 73 -3.56 -1.48 29.27
CA ASP A 73 -4.50 -0.42 29.65
C ASP A 73 -5.09 -0.57 31.06
N ASN A 74 -4.80 -1.69 31.74
CA ASN A 74 -5.13 -1.90 33.15
C ASN A 74 -4.07 -1.31 34.10
N ILE A 75 -2.89 -0.96 33.61
CA ILE A 75 -1.80 -0.42 34.43
C ILE A 75 -2.06 1.06 34.73
N SER A 76 -2.10 1.41 36.01
CA SER A 76 -2.35 2.78 36.47
C SER A 76 -1.30 3.76 35.98
N GLY A 77 -1.76 4.89 35.43
CA GLY A 77 -0.88 5.97 34.97
C GLY A 77 -0.25 5.74 33.59
N MET A 78 -0.84 4.84 32.79
CA MET A 78 -0.49 4.67 31.39
C MET A 78 -0.96 5.86 30.53
N ASP A 79 -0.04 6.38 29.72
CA ASP A 79 -0.28 7.37 28.67
C ASP A 79 0.19 6.82 27.32
N LEU A 80 -0.06 7.56 26.25
CA LEU A 80 0.25 7.14 24.89
C LEU A 80 1.76 6.93 24.64
N ASP A 81 2.62 7.81 25.17
CA ASP A 81 4.07 7.72 24.96
C ASP A 81 4.65 6.47 25.64
N ARG A 82 4.17 6.16 26.85
CA ARG A 82 4.53 4.93 27.57
C ARG A 82 4.00 3.70 26.89
N LEU A 83 2.73 3.72 26.45
CA LEU A 83 2.13 2.63 25.70
C LEU A 83 2.99 2.29 24.48
N ASP A 84 3.36 3.31 23.69
CA ASP A 84 4.21 3.15 22.51
C ASP A 84 5.56 2.51 22.86
N SER A 85 6.28 3.05 23.86
CA SER A 85 7.58 2.51 24.29
C SER A 85 7.48 1.07 24.81
N ILE A 86 6.43 0.74 25.56
CA ILE A 86 6.24 -0.60 26.13
C ILE A 86 5.87 -1.60 25.02
N ILE A 87 4.99 -1.22 24.09
CA ILE A 87 4.63 -2.07 22.94
C ILE A 87 5.86 -2.37 22.09
N GLN A 88 6.68 -1.36 21.77
CA GLN A 88 7.93 -1.56 21.04
C GLN A 88 8.87 -2.53 21.78
N SER A 89 8.97 -2.41 23.11
CA SER A 89 9.76 -3.30 23.96
C SER A 89 9.24 -4.74 23.96
N ILE A 90 7.91 -4.93 24.03
CA ILE A 90 7.26 -6.25 23.97
C ILE A 90 7.49 -6.90 22.60
N THR A 91 7.20 -6.18 21.51
CA THR A 91 7.33 -6.72 20.14
C THR A 91 8.78 -7.01 19.80
N GLY A 92 9.67 -6.03 20.01
CA GLY A 92 11.09 -6.17 19.68
C GLY A 92 11.74 -7.30 20.48
N LYS A 93 11.45 -7.40 21.78
CA LYS A 93 11.98 -8.47 22.62
C LYS A 93 11.40 -9.84 22.26
N ALA A 94 10.13 -9.90 21.87
CA ALA A 94 9.52 -11.14 21.44
C ALA A 94 10.20 -11.73 20.20
N VAL A 95 10.51 -10.88 19.22
CA VAL A 95 11.20 -11.28 17.99
C VAL A 95 12.66 -11.63 18.25
N ASP A 96 13.36 -10.84 19.08
CA ASP A 96 14.74 -11.12 19.54
C ASP A 96 14.83 -12.52 20.19
N SER A 97 13.84 -12.88 21.01
CA SER A 97 13.83 -14.14 21.77
C SER A 97 13.45 -15.39 20.94
N LEU A 98 13.22 -15.26 19.63
CA LEU A 98 12.83 -16.42 18.80
C LEU A 98 13.92 -17.49 18.70
N ASP A 99 15.19 -17.11 18.87
CA ASP A 99 16.32 -18.05 18.89
C ASP A 99 16.40 -18.90 20.18
N LEU A 100 15.69 -18.49 21.24
CA LEU A 100 15.58 -19.23 22.49
C LEU A 100 14.60 -20.41 22.40
N ILE A 101 13.76 -20.47 21.36
CA ILE A 101 12.76 -21.53 21.22
C ILE A 101 13.44 -22.85 20.88
N GLN A 102 13.41 -23.80 21.81
CA GLN A 102 13.98 -25.15 21.66
C GLN A 102 12.92 -26.26 21.50
N VAL A 103 11.69 -25.90 21.09
CA VAL A 103 10.60 -26.87 20.87
C VAL A 103 11.06 -27.95 19.88
N SER A 104 10.87 -29.22 20.26
CA SER A 104 11.34 -30.36 19.47
C SER A 104 10.79 -30.35 18.04
N GLY A 105 11.71 -30.36 17.06
CA GLY A 105 11.37 -30.35 15.63
C GLY A 105 11.29 -28.96 15.00
N VAL A 106 11.51 -27.88 15.76
CA VAL A 106 11.67 -26.53 15.19
C VAL A 106 12.94 -26.45 14.37
N GLU A 107 12.77 -26.15 13.09
CA GLU A 107 13.83 -25.77 12.17
C GLU A 107 13.76 -24.27 11.88
N LEU A 108 14.82 -23.74 11.25
CA LEU A 108 14.93 -22.32 10.94
C LEU A 108 13.76 -21.81 10.08
N ASP A 109 13.25 -22.65 9.17
CA ASP A 109 12.08 -22.33 8.35
C ASP A 109 10.82 -22.17 9.19
N ASN A 110 10.66 -22.89 10.31
CA ASN A 110 9.51 -22.77 11.20
C ASN A 110 9.50 -21.45 11.98
N LEU A 111 10.65 -20.80 12.15
CA LEU A 111 10.73 -19.50 12.84
C LEU A 111 10.32 -18.33 11.94
N THR A 112 10.37 -18.52 10.62
CA THR A 112 10.14 -17.42 9.67
C THR A 112 8.73 -16.84 9.76
N THR A 113 7.74 -17.65 10.15
CA THR A 113 6.34 -17.23 10.33
C THR A 113 6.06 -16.65 11.72
N LEU A 114 6.83 -17.03 12.75
CA LEU A 114 6.59 -16.61 14.14
C LEU A 114 6.75 -15.10 14.34
N ALA A 115 7.74 -14.48 13.69
CA ALA A 115 7.89 -13.02 13.72
C ALA A 115 6.67 -12.31 13.12
N GLY A 116 6.07 -12.91 12.09
CA GLY A 116 4.79 -12.48 11.52
C GLY A 116 3.65 -12.59 12.53
N SER A 117 3.47 -13.76 13.16
CA SER A 117 2.45 -14.01 14.20
C SER A 117 2.55 -13.05 15.39
N ILE A 118 3.77 -12.78 15.87
CA ILE A 118 4.03 -11.78 16.92
C ILE A 118 3.55 -10.39 16.48
N THR A 119 3.89 -10.00 15.24
CA THR A 119 3.55 -8.69 14.69
C THR A 119 2.04 -8.53 14.52
N SER A 120 1.36 -9.52 13.91
CA SER A 120 -0.08 -9.48 13.70
C SER A 120 -0.86 -9.47 15.00
N GLY A 121 -0.48 -10.30 15.97
CA GLY A 121 -1.11 -10.36 17.29
C GLY A 121 -0.98 -9.04 18.05
N THR A 122 0.22 -8.43 18.02
CA THR A 122 0.46 -7.12 18.63
C THR A 122 -0.40 -6.02 17.99
N ILE A 123 -0.46 -5.95 16.65
CA ILE A 123 -1.28 -4.96 15.92
C ILE A 123 -2.77 -5.16 16.21
N LYS A 124 -3.26 -6.39 16.13
CA LYS A 124 -4.65 -6.75 16.40
C LYS A 124 -5.07 -6.33 17.81
N ALA A 125 -4.19 -6.50 18.79
CA ALA A 125 -4.44 -6.16 20.19
C ALA A 125 -4.65 -4.66 20.43
N LEU A 126 -4.21 -3.78 19.53
CA LEU A 126 -4.50 -2.34 19.62
C LEU A 126 -6.01 -2.05 19.65
N GLY A 127 -6.83 -2.90 19.01
CA GLY A 127 -8.30 -2.75 19.07
C GLY A 127 -8.90 -2.99 20.46
N GLY A 128 -8.18 -3.71 21.33
CA GLY A 128 -8.61 -3.96 22.72
C GLY A 128 -8.19 -2.87 23.70
N VAL A 129 -7.24 -2.01 23.34
CA VAL A 129 -6.74 -0.93 24.20
C VAL A 129 -7.79 0.18 24.24
N SER A 130 -8.39 0.43 25.41
CA SER A 130 -9.51 1.38 25.51
C SER A 130 -9.37 2.38 26.66
N SER A 131 -8.59 2.04 27.68
CA SER A 131 -8.51 2.83 28.92
C SER A 131 -7.28 3.76 28.98
N VAL A 132 -6.39 3.72 27.98
CA VAL A 132 -5.20 4.57 27.94
C VAL A 132 -5.55 6.01 27.62
N SER A 133 -5.12 6.94 28.48
CA SER A 133 -5.37 8.36 28.29
C SER A 133 -4.75 8.86 26.98
N GLY A 134 -5.58 9.43 26.11
CA GLY A 134 -5.15 10.02 24.84
C GLY A 134 -5.01 9.03 23.69
N PHE A 135 -5.39 7.76 23.89
CA PHE A 135 -5.45 6.77 22.82
C PHE A 135 -6.78 6.84 22.07
N TYR A 136 -6.69 7.04 20.75
CA TYR A 136 -7.80 7.10 19.80
C TYR A 136 -7.45 6.33 18.52
N VAL A 137 -8.44 6.13 17.65
CA VAL A 137 -8.28 5.40 16.39
C VAL A 137 -7.14 5.93 15.52
N ASP A 138 -6.93 7.25 15.50
CA ASP A 138 -5.86 7.88 14.70
C ASP A 138 -4.45 7.48 15.18
N ASN A 139 -4.31 7.06 16.45
CA ASN A 139 -3.03 6.61 17.00
C ASN A 139 -2.62 5.22 16.51
N VAL A 140 -3.57 4.41 16.01
CA VAL A 140 -3.26 3.08 15.43
C VAL A 140 -2.22 3.21 14.32
N THR A 141 -2.27 4.30 13.53
CA THR A 141 -1.31 4.56 12.45
C THR A 141 0.13 4.66 12.97
N THR A 142 0.38 5.42 14.04
CA THR A 142 1.73 5.58 14.61
C THR A 142 2.18 4.32 15.33
N LEU A 143 1.30 3.71 16.13
CA LEU A 143 1.63 2.49 16.86
C LEU A 143 1.93 1.32 15.91
N SER A 144 1.16 1.16 14.82
CA SER A 144 1.41 0.10 13.84
C SER A 144 2.75 0.27 13.14
N LYS A 145 3.14 1.49 12.77
CA LYS A 145 4.49 1.80 12.27
C LYS A 145 5.56 1.33 13.26
N ASN A 146 5.43 1.70 14.52
CA ASN A 146 6.42 1.43 15.56
C ASN A 146 6.52 -0.06 15.92
N ILE A 147 5.38 -0.77 15.91
CA ILE A 147 5.34 -2.24 16.07
C ILE A 147 6.12 -2.93 14.96
N VAL A 148 5.82 -2.60 13.69
CA VAL A 148 6.49 -3.23 12.54
C VAL A 148 7.96 -2.86 12.48
N PHE A 149 8.31 -1.62 12.84
CA PHE A 149 9.69 -1.18 12.97
C PHE A 149 10.44 -1.99 14.03
N SER A 150 9.84 -2.18 15.21
CA SER A 150 10.44 -2.93 16.31
C SER A 150 10.63 -4.40 15.98
N ALA A 151 9.63 -5.02 15.34
CA ALA A 151 9.71 -6.39 14.87
C ALA A 151 10.83 -6.57 13.84
N THR A 152 10.86 -5.73 12.81
CA THR A 152 11.85 -5.82 11.72
C THR A 152 13.27 -5.56 12.22
N SER A 153 13.47 -4.52 13.04
CA SER A 153 14.79 -4.17 13.58
C SER A 153 15.32 -5.19 14.59
N ALA A 154 14.47 -6.02 15.20
CA ALA A 154 14.90 -7.08 16.12
C ALA A 154 15.46 -8.32 15.42
N LEU A 155 15.25 -8.47 14.11
CA LEU A 155 15.67 -9.65 13.37
C LEU A 155 17.19 -9.84 13.32
N ASP A 156 17.97 -8.80 13.58
CA ASP A 156 19.41 -8.87 13.62
C ASP A 156 19.96 -9.32 14.98
N GLN A 157 19.10 -9.58 15.96
CA GLN A 157 19.49 -10.08 17.28
C GLN A 157 19.47 -11.60 17.36
N ILE A 158 18.70 -12.25 16.49
CA ILE A 158 18.56 -13.71 16.41
C ILE A 158 19.91 -14.39 16.18
N GLN A 159 20.32 -15.26 17.12
CA GLN A 159 21.56 -16.03 17.05
C GLN A 159 21.29 -17.51 16.79
N MET A 160 21.20 -17.86 15.50
CA MET A 160 21.02 -19.25 15.09
C MET A 160 22.01 -19.69 14.01
N SER A 161 22.46 -20.95 14.12
CA SER A 161 23.29 -21.56 13.09
C SER A 161 22.52 -21.62 11.77
N GLY A 162 23.09 -21.05 10.71
CA GLY A 162 22.47 -21.00 9.38
C GLY A 162 21.58 -19.77 9.14
N TYR A 163 21.48 -18.85 10.10
CA TYR A 163 20.80 -17.57 9.89
C TYR A 163 21.60 -16.66 8.96
N ASP A 164 21.04 -16.39 7.78
CA ASP A 164 21.64 -15.57 6.73
C ASP A 164 20.61 -14.61 6.10
N SER A 165 21.04 -13.82 5.11
CA SER A 165 20.15 -12.87 4.45
C SER A 165 18.95 -13.50 3.74
N THR A 166 18.99 -14.78 3.37
CA THR A 166 17.84 -15.48 2.75
C THR A 166 16.75 -15.74 3.78
N VAL A 167 17.13 -16.14 4.99
CA VAL A 167 16.19 -16.38 6.10
C VAL A 167 15.62 -15.05 6.58
N LEU A 168 16.48 -14.02 6.68
CA LEU A 168 16.05 -12.66 6.98
C LEU A 168 15.01 -12.15 5.96
N GLU A 169 15.24 -12.37 4.66
CA GLU A 169 14.27 -12.01 3.60
C GLU A 169 12.90 -12.67 3.85
N LYS A 170 12.86 -13.96 4.22
CA LYS A 170 11.60 -14.67 4.55
C LYS A 170 10.93 -14.11 5.82
N MET A 171 11.70 -13.75 6.85
CA MET A 171 11.13 -13.17 8.07
C MET A 171 10.50 -11.79 7.81
N ILE A 172 11.19 -10.94 7.04
CA ILE A 172 10.68 -9.63 6.62
C ILE A 172 9.44 -9.77 5.73
N GLU A 173 9.44 -10.76 4.83
CA GLU A 173 8.28 -11.12 4.00
C GLU A 173 7.06 -11.42 4.89
N ASN A 174 7.23 -12.29 5.89
CA ASN A 174 6.16 -12.69 6.82
C ASN A 174 5.72 -11.56 7.76
N ILE A 175 6.62 -10.71 8.24
CA ILE A 175 6.25 -9.54 9.05
C ILE A 175 5.35 -8.60 8.25
N SER A 176 5.67 -8.33 6.98
CA SER A 176 4.92 -7.37 6.16
C SER A 176 3.52 -7.89 5.76
N SER A 177 3.40 -9.19 5.41
CA SER A 177 2.09 -9.80 5.16
C SER A 177 1.25 -9.90 6.44
N SER A 178 1.85 -10.34 7.54
CA SER A 178 1.15 -10.51 8.82
C SER A 178 0.75 -9.17 9.44
N ALA A 179 1.54 -8.11 9.25
CA ALA A 179 1.13 -6.76 9.65
C ALA A 179 -0.10 -6.29 8.87
N THR A 180 -0.13 -6.54 7.56
CA THR A 180 -1.29 -6.23 6.71
C THR A 180 -2.54 -6.99 7.16
N PHE A 181 -2.38 -8.29 7.46
CA PHE A 181 -3.45 -9.11 8.01
C PHE A 181 -3.90 -8.63 9.39
N GLY A 182 -2.98 -8.40 10.33
CA GLY A 182 -3.28 -7.93 11.69
C GLY A 182 -4.04 -6.60 11.70
N LEU A 183 -3.71 -5.68 10.80
CA LEU A 183 -4.45 -4.43 10.62
C LEU A 183 -5.91 -4.64 10.20
N SER A 184 -6.22 -5.71 9.47
CA SER A 184 -7.61 -6.08 9.11
C SER A 184 -8.39 -6.67 10.27
N GLN A 185 -7.70 -7.15 11.31
CA GLN A 185 -8.30 -7.82 12.45
C GLN A 185 -8.57 -6.86 13.63
N ILE A 186 -8.24 -5.58 13.50
CA ILE A 186 -8.51 -4.57 14.52
C ILE A 186 -10.02 -4.34 14.60
N SER A 187 -10.57 -4.54 15.80
CA SER A 187 -11.95 -4.23 16.12
C SER A 187 -11.97 -3.04 17.08
N MET A 188 -12.24 -1.85 16.56
CA MET A 188 -12.27 -0.59 17.31
C MET A 188 -13.32 0.34 16.69
N GLU A 189 -14.06 1.09 17.53
CA GLU A 189 -15.04 2.06 17.04
C GLU A 189 -14.37 3.12 16.16
N GLY A 190 -14.90 3.34 14.95
CA GLY A 190 -14.37 4.30 13.98
C GLY A 190 -13.17 3.79 13.15
N TYR A 191 -12.73 2.55 13.35
CA TYR A 191 -11.67 1.93 12.55
C TYR A 191 -12.22 1.32 11.27
N GLU A 192 -12.28 2.13 10.23
CA GLU A 192 -12.78 1.77 8.89
C GLU A 192 -11.64 1.49 7.90
N VAL A 193 -11.97 1.05 6.69
CA VAL A 193 -10.98 0.80 5.61
C VAL A 193 -10.07 2.00 5.35
N SER A 194 -10.55 3.24 5.52
CA SER A 194 -9.73 4.44 5.39
C SER A 194 -8.65 4.56 6.47
N GLN A 195 -8.94 4.16 7.70
CA GLN A 195 -7.97 4.14 8.80
C GLN A 195 -6.98 2.99 8.65
N MET A 196 -7.48 1.81 8.26
CA MET A 196 -6.62 0.69 7.88
C MET A 196 -5.65 1.08 6.76
N ALA A 197 -6.11 1.84 5.76
CA ALA A 197 -5.28 2.32 4.66
C ALA A 197 -4.13 3.23 5.13
N LEU A 198 -4.37 4.10 6.12
CA LEU A 198 -3.33 4.95 6.71
C LEU A 198 -2.35 4.13 7.57
N ALA A 199 -2.88 3.24 8.40
CA ALA A 199 -2.05 2.35 9.21
C ALA A 199 -1.21 1.38 8.37
N LEU A 200 -1.73 0.93 7.21
CA LEU A 200 -0.98 0.11 6.26
C LEU A 200 0.19 0.88 5.63
N GLU A 201 -0.04 2.13 5.19
CA GLU A 201 1.04 3.00 4.72
C GLU A 201 2.15 3.13 5.77
N ALA A 202 1.75 3.43 7.01
CA ALA A 202 2.68 3.64 8.13
C ALA A 202 3.41 2.35 8.55
N SER A 203 2.74 1.20 8.55
CA SER A 203 3.35 -0.11 8.83
C SER A 203 4.42 -0.48 7.80
N ILE A 204 4.16 -0.25 6.51
CA ILE A 204 5.14 -0.54 5.44
C ILE A 204 6.30 0.46 5.47
N GLU A 205 6.03 1.71 5.84
CA GLU A 205 7.08 2.69 6.15
C GLU A 205 7.96 2.22 7.32
N GLY A 206 7.36 1.68 8.38
CA GLY A 206 8.05 1.09 9.53
C GLY A 206 8.93 -0.12 9.16
N ALA A 207 8.42 -1.03 8.34
CA ALA A 207 9.21 -2.17 7.83
C ALA A 207 10.41 -1.70 7.00
N THR A 208 10.20 -0.70 6.13
CA THR A 208 11.24 -0.20 5.22
C THR A 208 12.33 0.58 5.96
N SER A 209 11.95 1.47 6.86
CA SER A 209 12.87 2.27 7.67
C SER A 209 13.69 1.40 8.63
N ALA A 210 13.10 0.35 9.20
CA ALA A 210 13.80 -0.58 10.08
C ALA A 210 14.91 -1.39 9.39
N LEU A 211 14.93 -1.46 8.06
CA LEU A 211 16.07 -2.05 7.34
C LEU A 211 17.38 -1.29 7.62
N ASP A 212 17.30 -0.02 8.00
CA ASP A 212 18.48 0.78 8.36
C ASP A 212 19.13 0.31 9.66
N GLU A 213 18.34 -0.22 10.59
CA GLU A 213 18.80 -0.65 11.91
C GLU A 213 19.45 -2.04 11.88
N ILE A 214 19.12 -2.86 10.87
CA ILE A 214 19.68 -4.21 10.72
C ILE A 214 21.19 -4.09 10.48
N GLN A 215 21.99 -4.68 11.37
CA GLN A 215 23.45 -4.56 11.40
C GLN A 215 24.00 -3.15 11.63
N GLY A 216 23.15 -2.20 12.03
CA GLY A 216 23.60 -0.87 12.41
C GLY A 216 24.48 -0.94 13.67
N ASP A 217 25.48 -0.05 13.76
CA ASP A 217 26.08 0.30 15.06
C ASP A 217 24.95 1.01 15.85
N SER A 218 24.16 0.23 16.58
CA SER A 218 22.87 0.65 17.15
C SER A 218 22.94 2.02 17.85
N SER A 219 22.00 2.90 17.52
CA SER A 219 21.81 4.19 18.20
C SER A 219 21.21 4.03 19.62
N ASN A 220 20.65 2.86 19.95
CA ASN A 220 19.85 2.60 21.14
C ASN A 220 20.21 1.25 21.77
N SER A 221 21.13 1.21 22.75
CA SER A 221 21.35 0.15 23.77
C SER A 221 21.20 -1.35 23.40
N ARG A 222 21.13 -1.72 22.12
CA ARG A 222 20.77 -3.04 21.59
C ARG A 222 22.03 -3.68 21.01
N ALA A 223 22.25 -4.96 21.31
CA ALA A 223 23.33 -5.72 20.70
C ALA A 223 22.87 -6.22 19.32
N SER A 224 23.51 -5.75 18.25
CA SER A 224 23.28 -6.24 16.88
C SER A 224 24.23 -7.39 16.56
N ASN A 225 23.73 -8.45 15.93
CA ASN A 225 24.54 -9.54 15.40
C ASN A 225 24.70 -9.41 13.88
N LYS A 226 25.93 -9.58 13.40
CA LYS A 226 26.22 -9.54 11.97
C LYS A 226 25.59 -10.74 11.25
N ILE A 227 24.49 -10.48 10.56
CA ILE A 227 23.88 -11.40 9.58
C ILE A 227 24.84 -11.65 8.40
N SER A 228 25.05 -12.91 8.04
CA SER A 228 25.94 -13.22 6.92
C SER A 228 25.31 -12.79 5.58
N ASN A 229 26.13 -12.19 4.69
CA ASN A 229 25.74 -11.79 3.34
C ASN A 229 24.57 -10.78 3.28
N TYR A 230 24.48 -9.88 4.25
CA TYR A 230 23.58 -8.73 4.24
C TYR A 230 24.39 -7.43 4.11
N GLY A 231 23.80 -6.45 3.43
CA GLY A 231 24.39 -5.17 3.08
C GLY A 231 23.46 -4.35 2.18
N PRO A 232 23.85 -3.11 1.79
CA PRO A 232 23.03 -2.22 0.97
C PRO A 232 22.61 -2.82 -0.38
N GLU A 233 23.38 -3.78 -0.91
CA GLU A 233 23.05 -4.52 -2.13
C GLU A 233 21.83 -5.44 -1.98
N LYS A 234 21.45 -5.80 -0.75
CA LYS A 234 20.27 -6.62 -0.43
C LYS A 234 19.01 -5.80 -0.17
N LEU A 235 19.11 -4.47 -0.02
CA LEU A 235 17.92 -3.63 0.17
C LEU A 235 16.89 -3.80 -0.95
N GLY A 236 17.36 -3.98 -2.19
CA GLY A 236 16.48 -4.22 -3.32
C GLY A 236 15.62 -5.48 -3.18
N SER A 237 16.19 -6.61 -2.76
CA SER A 237 15.42 -7.84 -2.55
C SER A 237 14.51 -7.72 -1.33
N MET A 238 14.97 -7.12 -0.23
CA MET A 238 14.14 -6.87 0.95
C MET A 238 12.91 -6.02 0.64
N LEU A 239 13.08 -4.91 -0.09
CA LEU A 239 11.98 -4.03 -0.49
C LEU A 239 11.01 -4.73 -1.45
N GLU A 240 11.52 -5.55 -2.37
CA GLU A 240 10.68 -6.41 -3.23
C GLU A 240 9.83 -7.34 -2.36
N LYS A 241 10.41 -7.97 -1.32
CA LYS A 241 9.69 -8.85 -0.39
C LYS A 241 8.64 -8.11 0.44
N ILE A 242 8.99 -6.99 1.07
CA ILE A 242 8.07 -6.16 1.87
C ILE A 242 6.82 -5.81 1.04
N THR A 243 7.05 -5.30 -0.17
CA THR A 243 5.96 -4.78 -1.01
C THR A 243 5.13 -5.89 -1.65
N ALA A 244 5.78 -6.98 -2.08
CA ALA A 244 5.08 -8.13 -2.65
C ALA A 244 4.19 -8.82 -1.60
N SER A 245 4.72 -9.10 -0.40
CA SER A 245 3.96 -9.85 0.60
C SER A 245 2.81 -9.04 1.20
N ALA A 246 3.00 -7.73 1.44
CA ALA A 246 1.91 -6.84 1.85
C ALA A 246 0.81 -6.75 0.77
N THR A 247 1.19 -6.69 -0.51
CA THR A 247 0.23 -6.65 -1.62
C THR A 247 -0.53 -7.96 -1.76
N GLY A 248 0.15 -9.10 -1.66
CA GLY A 248 -0.48 -10.42 -1.71
C GLY A 248 -1.47 -10.62 -0.56
N ALA A 249 -1.13 -10.18 0.65
CA ALA A 249 -1.98 -10.26 1.83
C ALA A 249 -3.29 -9.47 1.69
N LEU A 250 -3.39 -8.51 0.77
CA LEU A 250 -4.65 -7.82 0.48
C LEU A 250 -5.75 -8.77 -0.01
N GLY A 251 -5.39 -9.92 -0.61
CA GLY A 251 -6.34 -10.94 -1.02
C GLY A 251 -7.07 -11.58 0.16
N GLU A 252 -6.40 -11.69 1.30
CA GLU A 252 -6.88 -12.38 2.50
C GLU A 252 -7.67 -11.48 3.46
N ILE A 253 -7.81 -10.19 3.15
CA ILE A 253 -8.54 -9.24 3.99
C ILE A 253 -10.04 -9.55 4.00
N GLU A 254 -10.55 -9.78 5.21
CA GLU A 254 -11.98 -9.85 5.51
C GLU A 254 -12.30 -8.79 6.56
N MET A 255 -12.99 -7.72 6.14
CA MET A 255 -13.40 -6.61 7.00
C MET A 255 -14.80 -6.13 6.60
N GLU A 256 -15.54 -5.54 7.53
CA GLU A 256 -16.81 -4.91 7.22
C GLU A 256 -16.61 -3.80 6.16
N ASN A 257 -17.52 -3.74 5.18
CA ASN A 257 -17.49 -2.77 4.08
C ASN A 257 -16.24 -2.83 3.16
N PHE A 258 -15.40 -3.86 3.28
CA PHE A 258 -14.27 -4.08 2.39
C PHE A 258 -14.69 -4.78 1.09
N SER A 259 -14.22 -4.28 -0.05
CA SER A 259 -14.40 -4.92 -1.37
C SER A 259 -13.19 -4.69 -2.29
N ALA A 260 -13.19 -5.33 -3.46
CA ALA A 260 -12.15 -5.16 -4.47
C ALA A 260 -11.95 -3.70 -4.93
N ASP A 261 -12.94 -2.82 -4.77
CA ASP A 261 -12.78 -1.38 -5.06
C ASP A 261 -11.78 -0.69 -4.12
N ASN A 262 -11.55 -1.24 -2.92
CA ASN A 262 -10.58 -0.71 -1.96
C ASN A 262 -9.13 -1.09 -2.31
N LEU A 263 -8.89 -2.13 -3.10
CA LEU A 263 -7.54 -2.64 -3.40
C LEU A 263 -6.66 -1.60 -4.13
N THR A 264 -7.25 -0.76 -4.98
CA THR A 264 -6.52 0.33 -5.64
C THR A 264 -6.03 1.37 -4.63
N LEU A 265 -6.82 1.65 -3.58
CA LEU A 265 -6.38 2.54 -2.49
C LEU A 265 -5.28 1.89 -1.67
N LEU A 266 -5.43 0.62 -1.29
CA LEU A 266 -4.44 -0.06 -0.45
C LEU A 266 -3.10 -0.28 -1.17
N THR A 267 -3.10 -0.59 -2.46
CA THR A 267 -1.84 -0.66 -3.26
C THR A 267 -1.16 0.68 -3.40
N GLU A 268 -1.91 1.78 -3.51
CA GLU A 268 -1.36 3.14 -3.42
C GLU A 268 -0.66 3.35 -2.08
N LYS A 269 -1.27 2.91 -0.98
CA LYS A 269 -0.75 3.07 0.39
C LYS A 269 0.50 2.23 0.67
N ILE A 270 0.55 0.98 0.21
CA ILE A 270 1.77 0.17 0.31
C ILE A 270 2.92 0.82 -0.47
N THR A 271 2.65 1.32 -1.68
CA THR A 271 3.68 2.02 -2.49
C THR A 271 4.17 3.29 -1.78
N LEU A 272 3.26 4.06 -1.18
CA LEU A 272 3.61 5.26 -0.41
C LEU A 272 4.45 4.93 0.83
N GLY A 273 4.09 3.89 1.58
CA GLY A 273 4.83 3.47 2.77
C GLY A 273 6.26 3.08 2.42
N ALA A 274 6.43 2.20 1.42
CA ALA A 274 7.76 1.75 1.00
C ALA A 274 8.63 2.89 0.48
N THR A 275 8.05 3.80 -0.33
CA THR A 275 8.82 4.94 -0.86
C THR A 275 9.08 6.03 0.18
N SER A 276 8.22 6.19 1.19
CA SER A 276 8.44 7.12 2.30
C SER A 276 9.54 6.62 3.23
N GLY A 277 9.57 5.32 3.51
CA GLY A 277 10.61 4.70 4.35
C GLY A 277 12.01 4.83 3.77
N LEU A 278 12.17 4.93 2.44
CA LEU A 278 13.47 5.24 1.82
C LEU A 278 14.09 6.55 2.30
N ASN A 279 13.30 7.49 2.82
CA ASN A 279 13.81 8.75 3.37
C ASN A 279 14.43 8.58 4.77
N GLU A 280 14.16 7.47 5.44
CA GLU A 280 14.66 7.15 6.78
C GLU A 280 15.89 6.24 6.74
N ILE A 281 16.24 5.70 5.56
CA ILE A 281 17.46 4.89 5.38
C ILE A 281 18.70 5.79 5.29
N SER A 282 19.70 5.49 6.11
CA SER A 282 20.95 6.24 6.27
C SER A 282 22.22 5.38 6.30
N MET A 283 22.09 4.05 6.15
CA MET A 283 23.18 3.09 6.22
C MET A 283 24.29 3.34 5.21
N GLU A 284 25.51 2.91 5.55
CA GLU A 284 26.68 3.05 4.69
C GLU A 284 26.43 2.38 3.31
N GLY A 285 26.70 3.14 2.24
CA GLY A 285 26.48 2.69 0.86
C GLY A 285 25.10 3.02 0.30
N PHE A 286 24.13 3.46 1.12
CA PHE A 286 22.88 4.02 0.61
C PHE A 286 23.10 5.44 0.07
N SER A 287 22.68 5.67 -1.17
CA SER A 287 22.81 6.98 -1.83
C SER A 287 21.83 7.15 -2.99
N SER A 288 21.77 8.36 -3.55
CA SER A 288 20.96 8.64 -4.74
C SER A 288 21.37 7.85 -5.99
N ASP A 289 22.51 7.16 -6.00
CA ASP A 289 22.92 6.28 -7.11
C ASP A 289 22.13 4.96 -7.15
N ASN A 290 21.68 4.49 -5.99
CA ASN A 290 21.03 3.18 -5.83
C ASN A 290 19.50 3.30 -5.77
N VAL A 291 18.96 4.46 -5.40
CA VAL A 291 17.51 4.70 -5.24
C VAL A 291 16.70 4.31 -6.48
N SER A 292 17.24 4.51 -7.69
CA SER A 292 16.54 4.08 -8.91
C SER A 292 16.28 2.58 -8.93
N ASP A 293 17.25 1.78 -8.50
CA ASP A 293 17.14 0.32 -8.50
C ASP A 293 16.18 -0.14 -7.39
N LEU A 294 16.17 0.56 -6.23
CA LEU A 294 15.21 0.32 -5.14
C LEU A 294 13.77 0.65 -5.55
N LEU A 295 13.52 1.80 -6.18
CA LEU A 295 12.20 2.16 -6.70
C LEU A 295 11.71 1.16 -7.76
N GLY A 296 12.63 0.68 -8.61
CA GLY A 296 12.34 -0.40 -9.55
C GLY A 296 11.91 -1.68 -8.84
N LYS A 297 12.62 -2.07 -7.76
CA LYS A 297 12.32 -3.29 -6.98
C LYS A 297 11.02 -3.20 -6.17
N ILE A 298 10.73 -2.05 -5.57
CA ILE A 298 9.43 -1.74 -4.97
C ILE A 298 8.32 -1.95 -6.01
N THR A 299 8.50 -1.38 -7.21
CA THR A 299 7.48 -1.47 -8.27
C THR A 299 7.33 -2.90 -8.79
N GLU A 300 8.43 -3.65 -8.94
CA GLU A 300 8.42 -5.07 -9.34
C GLU A 300 7.70 -5.94 -8.32
N GLY A 301 8.04 -5.81 -7.03
CA GLY A 301 7.42 -6.56 -5.93
C GLY A 301 5.91 -6.34 -5.90
N MET A 302 5.49 -5.06 -5.86
CA MET A 302 4.07 -4.67 -5.93
C MET A 302 3.36 -5.32 -7.12
N VAL A 303 3.82 -5.09 -8.35
CA VAL A 303 3.11 -5.57 -9.56
C VAL A 303 3.08 -7.08 -9.65
N SER A 304 4.16 -7.76 -9.24
CA SER A 304 4.20 -9.22 -9.23
C SER A 304 3.21 -9.87 -8.28
N ALA A 305 2.85 -9.19 -7.18
CA ALA A 305 1.91 -9.69 -6.19
C ALA A 305 0.44 -9.35 -6.51
N ILE A 306 0.17 -8.34 -7.36
CA ILE A 306 -1.19 -8.02 -7.81
C ILE A 306 -1.86 -9.23 -8.50
N ASP A 307 -1.06 -10.08 -9.14
CA ASP A 307 -1.50 -11.32 -9.78
C ASP A 307 -1.84 -12.43 -8.79
N ASP A 308 -1.18 -12.45 -7.63
CA ASP A 308 -1.42 -13.45 -6.60
C ASP A 308 -2.69 -13.17 -5.76
N ILE A 309 -3.30 -11.99 -5.92
CA ILE A 309 -4.53 -11.61 -5.19
C ILE A 309 -5.70 -12.48 -5.66
N LYS A 310 -6.16 -13.35 -4.77
CA LYS A 310 -7.28 -14.27 -5.01
C LYS A 310 -8.52 -13.81 -4.27
N ARG A 311 -9.48 -13.24 -5.00
CA ARG A 311 -10.82 -12.90 -4.49
C ARG A 311 -11.89 -13.08 -5.55
N ASP A 312 -13.09 -13.43 -5.14
CA ASP A 312 -14.23 -13.65 -6.05
C ASP A 312 -14.76 -12.35 -6.68
N ASP A 313 -14.59 -11.21 -5.98
CA ASP A 313 -15.00 -9.88 -6.44
C ASP A 313 -13.89 -9.13 -7.22
N TYR A 314 -12.73 -9.77 -7.40
CA TYR A 314 -11.59 -9.20 -8.12
C TYR A 314 -11.73 -9.40 -9.64
N SER A 315 -11.35 -8.38 -10.40
CA SER A 315 -11.49 -8.39 -11.86
C SER A 315 -10.23 -7.87 -12.56
N LYS A 316 -10.08 -8.23 -13.84
CA LYS A 316 -9.05 -7.69 -14.73
C LYS A 316 -9.06 -6.15 -14.81
N LYS A 317 -10.22 -5.52 -14.57
CA LYS A 317 -10.34 -4.05 -14.49
C LYS A 317 -9.62 -3.51 -13.26
N GLN A 318 -9.76 -4.17 -12.10
CA GLN A 318 -9.05 -3.78 -10.88
C GLN A 318 -7.55 -4.01 -11.02
N TYR A 319 -7.14 -5.16 -11.57
CA TYR A 319 -5.73 -5.44 -11.88
C TYR A 319 -5.10 -4.29 -12.67
N LYS A 320 -5.71 -3.90 -13.80
CA LYS A 320 -5.26 -2.80 -14.66
C LYS A 320 -5.14 -1.48 -13.90
N LYS A 321 -6.14 -1.14 -13.07
CA LYS A 321 -6.13 0.06 -12.23
C LYS A 321 -5.00 0.04 -11.20
N MET A 322 -4.76 -1.10 -10.55
CA MET A 322 -3.72 -1.25 -9.53
C MET A 322 -2.33 -1.13 -10.13
N VAL A 323 -2.03 -1.80 -11.25
CA VAL A 323 -0.74 -1.66 -11.96
C VAL A 323 -0.46 -0.20 -12.30
N ARG A 324 -1.43 0.49 -12.90
CA ARG A 324 -1.31 1.91 -13.23
C ARG A 324 -1.15 2.78 -11.98
N LYS A 325 -1.88 2.46 -10.90
CA LYS A 325 -1.81 3.21 -9.66
C LYS A 325 -0.44 3.08 -8.99
N VAL A 326 0.11 1.87 -8.93
CA VAL A 326 1.45 1.60 -8.37
C VAL A 326 2.50 2.43 -9.10
N THR A 327 2.54 2.39 -10.44
CA THR A 327 3.56 3.15 -11.18
C THR A 327 3.37 4.65 -11.08
N LYS A 328 2.11 5.13 -11.08
CA LYS A 328 1.79 6.54 -10.85
C LYS A 328 2.29 7.00 -9.48
N THR A 329 2.01 6.23 -8.43
CA THR A 329 2.38 6.57 -7.05
C THR A 329 3.89 6.52 -6.84
N ALA A 330 4.58 5.48 -7.32
CA ALA A 330 6.03 5.38 -7.26
C ALA A 330 6.72 6.56 -7.97
N THR A 331 6.20 6.97 -9.14
CA THR A 331 6.73 8.13 -9.87
C THR A 331 6.51 9.44 -9.12
N LYS A 332 5.34 9.63 -8.51
CA LYS A 332 5.07 10.81 -7.67
C LYS A 332 6.01 10.89 -6.47
N ALA A 333 6.36 9.75 -5.89
CA ALA A 333 7.22 9.68 -4.72
C ALA A 333 8.61 10.28 -4.98
N ILE A 334 9.08 10.29 -6.24
CA ILE A 334 10.35 10.95 -6.63
C ILE A 334 10.41 12.39 -6.14
N LYS A 335 9.30 13.15 -6.22
CA LYS A 335 9.22 14.56 -5.75
C LYS A 335 9.32 14.71 -4.24
N LYS A 336 9.06 13.64 -3.50
CA LYS A 336 9.04 13.61 -2.03
C LYS A 336 10.34 13.06 -1.44
N LEU A 337 11.26 12.56 -2.27
CA LEU A 337 12.54 12.02 -1.81
C LEU A 337 13.39 13.11 -1.15
N LYS A 338 13.85 12.85 0.07
CA LYS A 338 14.72 13.71 0.87
C LYS A 338 16.19 13.29 0.78
N ILE A 339 16.63 12.87 -0.42
CA ILE A 339 17.95 12.32 -0.67
C ILE A 339 18.80 13.34 -1.42
N GLN A 340 20.05 13.55 -0.98
CA GLN A 340 20.95 14.52 -1.58
C GLN A 340 21.55 14.03 -2.92
N GLY A 341 21.95 14.98 -3.77
CA GLY A 341 22.68 14.69 -5.00
C GLY A 341 21.82 14.14 -6.16
N LEU A 342 20.51 14.43 -6.16
CA LEU A 342 19.63 14.16 -7.30
C LEU A 342 19.98 15.07 -8.48
N THR A 343 20.01 14.49 -9.68
CA THR A 343 20.27 15.16 -10.97
C THR A 343 19.25 14.70 -11.99
N ALA A 344 19.08 15.44 -13.09
CA ALA A 344 18.19 15.04 -14.19
C ALA A 344 18.48 13.63 -14.70
N LYS A 345 19.77 13.24 -14.76
CA LYS A 345 20.18 11.87 -15.14
C LYS A 345 19.66 10.81 -14.16
N LYS A 346 19.73 11.07 -12.86
CA LYS A 346 19.24 10.15 -11.82
C LYS A 346 17.72 10.04 -11.86
N ILE A 347 17.01 11.16 -12.03
CA ILE A 347 15.55 11.18 -12.18
C ILE A 347 15.11 10.36 -13.41
N LYS A 348 15.78 10.53 -14.54
CA LYS A 348 15.56 9.68 -15.74
C LYS A 348 15.72 8.20 -15.43
N LYS A 349 16.81 7.82 -14.75
CA LYS A 349 17.06 6.43 -14.33
C LYS A 349 15.96 5.93 -13.39
N MET A 350 15.47 6.74 -12.45
CA MET A 350 14.36 6.37 -11.55
C MET A 350 13.07 6.11 -12.34
N VAL A 351 12.70 7.00 -13.25
CA VAL A 351 11.52 6.85 -14.12
C VAL A 351 11.62 5.57 -14.95
N ARG A 352 12.76 5.35 -15.63
CA ARG A 352 13.02 4.11 -16.39
C ARG A 352 12.88 2.86 -15.52
N LYS A 353 13.49 2.89 -14.32
CA LYS A 353 13.52 1.73 -13.42
C LYS A 353 12.17 1.41 -12.82
N ILE A 354 11.36 2.41 -12.46
CA ILE A 354 9.96 2.21 -12.04
C ILE A 354 9.19 1.51 -13.15
N THR A 355 9.23 2.02 -14.39
CA THR A 355 8.51 1.40 -15.50
C THR A 355 9.01 -0.02 -15.78
N SER A 356 10.33 -0.23 -15.77
CA SER A 356 10.91 -1.57 -15.98
C SER A 356 10.57 -2.55 -14.87
N GLY A 357 10.49 -2.08 -13.62
CA GLY A 357 10.10 -2.90 -12.47
C GLY A 357 8.65 -3.35 -12.62
N ALA A 358 7.75 -2.44 -13.00
CA ALA A 358 6.37 -2.77 -13.25
C ALA A 358 6.20 -3.81 -14.36
N THR A 359 6.85 -3.62 -15.52
CA THR A 359 6.71 -4.57 -16.63
C THR A 359 7.38 -5.92 -16.35
N LYS A 360 8.45 -5.96 -15.56
CA LYS A 360 9.01 -7.22 -15.00
C LYS A 360 8.05 -7.93 -14.07
N GLY A 361 7.34 -7.17 -13.23
CA GLY A 361 6.37 -7.71 -12.28
C GLY A 361 5.24 -8.49 -12.97
N LEU A 362 4.92 -8.17 -14.23
CA LEU A 362 3.89 -8.87 -15.02
C LEU A 362 4.24 -10.32 -15.38
N LYS A 363 5.42 -10.83 -14.96
CA LYS A 363 5.89 -12.20 -15.23
C LYS A 363 4.94 -13.33 -14.79
N LYS A 364 4.07 -13.08 -13.83
CA LYS A 364 3.12 -14.10 -13.33
C LYS A 364 1.79 -14.13 -14.09
N VAL A 365 1.49 -13.09 -14.86
CA VAL A 365 0.24 -12.99 -15.61
C VAL A 365 0.16 -14.15 -16.59
N ASP A 366 -0.84 -15.00 -16.43
CA ASP A 366 -1.19 -16.01 -17.43
C ASP A 366 -1.77 -15.30 -18.66
N VAL A 367 -0.89 -15.03 -19.62
CA VAL A 367 -1.22 -14.33 -20.87
C VAL A 367 -1.77 -15.28 -21.94
N GLY A 368 -1.74 -16.60 -21.72
CA GLY A 368 -1.98 -17.61 -22.76
C GLY A 368 -1.25 -17.28 -24.08
N ASP A 369 -1.87 -17.59 -25.22
CA ASP A 369 -1.36 -17.18 -26.55
C ASP A 369 -1.61 -15.67 -26.86
N ASN A 370 -2.17 -14.89 -25.92
CA ASN A 370 -2.84 -13.62 -26.23
C ASN A 370 -2.01 -12.40 -25.82
N SER A 371 -1.06 -12.02 -26.69
CA SER A 371 -0.18 -10.83 -26.55
C SER A 371 -0.93 -9.51 -26.30
N THR A 372 -2.22 -9.43 -26.63
CA THR A 372 -3.06 -8.24 -26.44
C THR A 372 -3.23 -7.87 -24.95
N GLU A 373 -3.40 -8.87 -24.07
CA GLU A 373 -3.65 -8.59 -22.65
C GLU A 373 -2.39 -8.08 -21.95
N LEU A 374 -1.24 -8.71 -22.23
CA LEU A 374 0.05 -8.21 -21.75
C LEU A 374 0.32 -6.80 -22.29
N THR A 375 0.03 -6.56 -23.56
CA THR A 375 0.18 -5.22 -24.17
C THR A 375 -0.64 -4.18 -23.40
N MET A 376 -1.90 -4.48 -23.08
CA MET A 376 -2.72 -3.56 -22.26
C MET A 376 -2.15 -3.32 -20.86
N LEU A 377 -1.60 -4.34 -20.20
CA LEU A 377 -0.98 -4.20 -18.88
C LEU A 377 0.32 -3.40 -18.91
N VAL A 378 1.13 -3.60 -19.95
CA VAL A 378 2.30 -2.77 -20.23
C VAL A 378 1.87 -1.32 -20.48
N THR A 379 0.82 -1.10 -21.26
CA THR A 379 0.22 0.23 -21.44
C THR A 379 -0.20 0.83 -20.09
N GLN A 380 -0.88 0.08 -19.21
CA GLN A 380 -1.23 0.58 -17.86
C GLN A 380 0.00 0.98 -17.04
N ALA A 381 1.04 0.16 -17.05
CA ALA A 381 2.28 0.43 -16.32
C ALA A 381 2.93 1.73 -16.79
N VAL A 382 3.09 1.91 -18.11
CA VAL A 382 3.68 3.11 -18.72
C VAL A 382 2.80 4.34 -18.49
N SER A 383 1.48 4.21 -18.70
CA SER A 383 0.55 5.33 -18.61
C SER A 383 0.38 5.83 -17.17
N GLY A 384 0.59 4.99 -16.16
CA GLY A 384 0.68 5.44 -14.77
C GLY A 384 1.86 6.37 -14.52
N VAL A 385 3.03 6.03 -15.06
CA VAL A 385 4.23 6.88 -14.98
C VAL A 385 4.01 8.18 -15.76
N ASN A 386 3.51 8.10 -16.98
CA ASN A 386 3.21 9.26 -17.82
C ASN A 386 2.21 10.21 -17.14
N ALA A 387 1.15 9.69 -16.54
CA ALA A 387 0.16 10.48 -15.81
C ALA A 387 0.78 11.23 -14.61
N SER A 388 1.81 10.69 -13.97
CA SER A 388 2.55 11.42 -12.93
C SER A 388 3.46 12.50 -13.53
N ILE A 389 4.15 12.21 -14.64
CA ILE A 389 5.02 13.17 -15.33
C ILE A 389 4.20 14.36 -15.85
N GLU A 390 2.96 14.12 -16.27
CA GLU A 390 2.10 15.16 -16.80
C GLU A 390 1.47 16.07 -15.75
N GLU A 391 1.54 15.71 -14.47
CA GLU A 391 1.03 16.56 -13.40
C GLU A 391 1.63 17.98 -13.45
N PRO A 392 0.83 19.00 -13.10
CA PRO A 392 1.34 20.35 -12.95
C PRO A 392 2.54 20.37 -11.99
N ASN A 393 3.57 21.14 -12.36
CA ASN A 393 4.77 21.35 -11.55
C ASN A 393 5.63 20.10 -11.30
N PHE A 394 5.42 18.98 -12.02
CA PHE A 394 6.18 17.74 -11.73
C PHE A 394 7.70 17.96 -11.76
N ILE A 395 8.22 18.73 -12.72
CA ILE A 395 9.66 18.99 -12.86
C ILE A 395 10.12 20.08 -11.89
N GLU A 396 9.30 21.11 -11.73
CA GLU A 396 9.55 22.27 -10.88
C GLU A 396 9.71 21.84 -9.41
N ASP A 397 8.88 20.91 -8.94
CA ASP A 397 8.91 20.37 -7.58
C ASP A 397 10.19 19.58 -7.28
N LEU A 398 10.88 19.05 -8.29
CA LEU A 398 12.15 18.33 -8.12
C LEU A 398 13.32 19.25 -7.74
N LYS A 399 13.19 20.56 -7.98
CA LYS A 399 14.20 21.59 -7.64
C LYS A 399 15.62 21.26 -8.16
N LEU A 400 15.69 20.66 -9.34
CA LEU A 400 16.96 20.31 -9.98
C LEU A 400 17.74 21.55 -10.43
N THR A 401 19.07 21.45 -10.40
CA THR A 401 19.96 22.50 -10.93
C THR A 401 20.24 22.34 -12.42
N ASP A 402 20.01 21.14 -12.98
CA ASP A 402 20.17 20.80 -14.38
C ASP A 402 18.82 20.69 -15.12
N SER A 403 18.85 20.80 -16.45
CA SER A 403 17.64 20.81 -17.27
C SER A 403 17.04 19.42 -17.45
N LEU A 404 15.73 19.33 -17.31
CA LEU A 404 14.93 18.13 -17.52
C LEU A 404 13.63 18.51 -18.26
N THR A 405 13.17 17.65 -19.18
CA THR A 405 11.92 17.88 -19.90
C THR A 405 11.00 16.68 -19.78
N LYS A 406 9.68 16.91 -19.80
CA LYS A 406 8.66 15.85 -19.76
C LYS A 406 8.84 14.84 -20.90
N SER A 407 9.11 15.34 -22.11
CA SER A 407 9.41 14.49 -23.28
C SER A 407 10.57 13.54 -23.00
N SER A 408 11.67 14.05 -22.42
CA SER A 408 12.84 13.21 -22.13
C SER A 408 12.61 12.20 -21.00
N LEU A 409 11.58 12.39 -20.17
CA LEU A 409 11.15 11.38 -19.19
C LEU A 409 10.22 10.35 -19.83
N LYS A 410 9.32 10.78 -20.72
CA LYS A 410 8.46 9.88 -21.51
C LYS A 410 9.28 8.94 -22.42
N ASP A 411 10.42 9.38 -22.93
CA ASP A 411 11.35 8.50 -23.64
C ASP A 411 11.87 7.38 -22.73
N GLU A 412 12.17 7.69 -21.46
CA GLU A 412 12.62 6.71 -20.47
C GLU A 412 11.49 5.78 -20.01
N THR A 413 10.22 6.22 -20.02
CA THR A 413 9.09 5.33 -19.71
C THR A 413 8.94 4.26 -20.78
N LYS A 414 9.04 4.64 -22.07
CA LYS A 414 9.02 3.69 -23.20
C LYS A 414 10.15 2.67 -23.10
N GLU A 415 11.36 3.15 -22.89
CA GLU A 415 12.54 2.30 -22.78
C GLU A 415 12.48 1.38 -21.55
N GLY A 416 12.06 1.89 -20.39
CA GLY A 416 11.87 1.06 -19.20
C GLY A 416 10.80 0.00 -19.40
N GLY A 417 9.67 0.34 -20.05
CA GLY A 417 8.63 -0.61 -20.41
C GLY A 417 9.18 -1.76 -21.23
N LYS A 418 9.97 -1.44 -22.26
CA LYS A 418 10.66 -2.40 -23.14
C LYS A 418 11.62 -3.30 -22.37
N GLU A 419 12.51 -2.72 -21.56
CA GLU A 419 13.51 -3.48 -20.79
C GLU A 419 12.88 -4.55 -19.89
N GLY A 420 11.72 -4.26 -19.29
CA GLY A 420 11.08 -5.26 -18.44
C GLY A 420 10.38 -6.37 -19.24
N VAL A 421 9.73 -6.04 -20.36
CA VAL A 421 9.12 -7.05 -21.24
C VAL A 421 10.17 -7.99 -21.84
N GLU A 422 11.36 -7.49 -22.20
CA GLU A 422 12.44 -8.32 -22.72
C GLU A 422 12.92 -9.41 -21.73
N THR A 423 12.60 -9.28 -20.44
CA THR A 423 12.90 -10.31 -19.43
C THR A 423 11.79 -11.35 -19.26
N LEU A 424 10.63 -11.13 -19.87
CA LEU A 424 9.53 -12.09 -19.90
C LEU A 424 9.82 -13.07 -21.04
N GLU A 425 10.20 -14.30 -20.70
CA GLU A 425 10.37 -15.35 -21.70
C GLU A 425 9.04 -15.50 -22.47
N GLU A 426 9.10 -15.59 -23.80
CA GLU A 426 7.98 -15.90 -24.71
C GLU A 426 7.15 -14.75 -25.32
N VAL A 427 7.36 -13.46 -24.98
CA VAL A 427 6.54 -12.38 -25.58
C VAL A 427 7.37 -11.25 -26.20
N ASN A 428 7.16 -11.01 -27.50
CA ASN A 428 7.76 -9.89 -28.23
C ASN A 428 6.71 -8.80 -28.48
N ILE A 429 6.63 -7.80 -27.58
CA ILE A 429 5.81 -6.59 -27.78
C ILE A 429 6.59 -5.61 -28.65
N ASP A 430 5.96 -5.14 -29.73
CA ASP A 430 6.53 -4.09 -30.57
C ASP A 430 6.30 -2.70 -29.96
N PHE A 431 7.28 -2.24 -29.19
CA PHE A 431 7.26 -0.90 -28.59
C PHE A 431 7.33 0.25 -29.61
N THR A 432 7.55 -0.03 -30.90
CA THR A 432 7.51 1.01 -31.94
C THR A 432 6.11 1.35 -32.41
N SER A 433 5.14 0.45 -32.19
CA SER A 433 3.74 0.61 -32.61
C SER A 433 2.74 0.67 -31.47
N ILE A 434 3.19 0.49 -30.22
CA ILE A 434 2.33 0.61 -29.04
C ILE A 434 1.90 2.06 -28.81
N ASP A 435 0.60 2.24 -28.59
CA ASP A 435 0.01 3.51 -28.24
C ASP A 435 0.03 3.72 -26.71
N LEU A 436 0.69 4.79 -26.29
CA LEU A 436 0.97 5.14 -24.90
C LEU A 436 0.55 6.59 -24.58
N ASP A 437 -0.05 7.27 -25.55
CA ASP A 437 -0.51 8.63 -25.40
C ASP A 437 -1.94 8.59 -24.84
N SER A 438 -2.23 9.45 -23.88
CA SER A 438 -3.55 9.48 -23.26
C SER A 438 -4.52 10.33 -24.08
N PRO A 439 -5.77 9.85 -24.30
CA PRO A 439 -6.78 10.66 -24.94
C PRO A 439 -7.04 11.92 -24.13
N ASN A 440 -7.34 13.02 -24.82
CA ASN A 440 -7.72 14.30 -24.23
C ASN A 440 -9.14 14.70 -24.64
N LEU A 441 -9.75 15.57 -23.85
CA LEU A 441 -10.97 16.26 -24.28
C LEU A 441 -10.60 17.35 -25.32
N SER A 442 -11.20 17.28 -26.50
CA SER A 442 -11.07 18.27 -27.57
C SER A 442 -12.14 19.37 -27.46
N SER A 443 -13.37 18.99 -27.08
CA SER A 443 -14.45 19.96 -26.82
C SER A 443 -15.56 19.34 -25.97
N ILE A 444 -16.31 20.21 -25.31
CA ILE A 444 -17.51 19.86 -24.54
C ILE A 444 -18.68 20.77 -24.94
N ASN A 445 -19.90 20.27 -24.79
CA ASN A 445 -21.13 21.05 -24.97
C ASN A 445 -22.25 20.46 -24.09
N PRO A 446 -22.99 21.23 -23.29
CA PRO A 446 -22.75 22.65 -22.98
C PRO A 446 -21.36 22.88 -22.39
N GLY A 447 -20.82 24.07 -22.62
CA GLY A 447 -19.55 24.53 -22.06
C GLY A 447 -19.61 24.75 -20.56
N ASN A 448 -18.43 24.87 -19.93
CA ASN A 448 -18.36 25.13 -18.50
C ASN A 448 -18.89 26.52 -18.16
N ASN A 449 -19.84 26.57 -17.23
CA ASN A 449 -20.60 27.74 -16.80
C ASN A 449 -21.49 28.36 -17.90
N ASP A 450 -21.85 27.60 -18.94
CA ASP A 450 -22.86 28.06 -19.89
C ASP A 450 -24.20 28.28 -19.16
N SER A 451 -24.89 29.36 -19.52
CA SER A 451 -26.22 29.72 -19.02
C SER A 451 -27.26 29.63 -20.14
N ASP A 452 -28.54 29.66 -19.77
CA ASP A 452 -29.67 29.63 -20.72
C ASP A 452 -29.65 28.42 -21.69
N VAL A 453 -29.07 27.31 -21.26
CA VAL A 453 -29.03 26.05 -22.03
C VAL A 453 -30.46 25.52 -22.22
N ASP A 454 -30.82 25.11 -23.44
CA ASP A 454 -32.16 24.55 -23.69
C ASP A 454 -32.35 23.26 -22.88
N GLU A 455 -33.52 23.10 -22.25
CA GLU A 455 -33.84 21.95 -21.40
C GLU A 455 -33.82 20.60 -22.13
N ASN A 456 -33.84 20.61 -23.47
CA ASN A 456 -33.75 19.42 -24.32
C ASN A 456 -32.36 19.25 -24.96
N SER A 457 -31.39 20.09 -24.58
CA SER A 457 -30.02 20.00 -25.09
C SER A 457 -29.40 18.66 -24.74
N GLU A 458 -28.55 18.16 -25.63
CA GLU A 458 -27.72 17.00 -25.37
C GLU A 458 -26.40 17.44 -24.74
N VAL A 459 -25.88 16.64 -23.81
CA VAL A 459 -24.55 16.84 -23.23
C VAL A 459 -23.57 15.99 -24.02
N SER A 460 -22.59 16.60 -24.68
CA SER A 460 -21.64 15.91 -25.54
C SER A 460 -20.20 16.26 -25.21
N VAL A 461 -19.33 15.27 -25.40
CA VAL A 461 -17.87 15.38 -25.27
C VAL A 461 -17.23 14.84 -26.55
N THR A 462 -16.20 15.51 -27.04
CA THR A 462 -15.40 15.06 -28.19
C THR A 462 -13.97 14.85 -27.73
N PHE A 463 -13.38 13.72 -28.11
CA PHE A 463 -12.05 13.27 -27.70
C PHE A 463 -11.00 13.58 -28.78
N SER A 464 -9.72 13.55 -28.42
CA SER A 464 -8.59 13.73 -29.36
C SER A 464 -8.39 12.54 -30.29
N GLU A 465 -8.90 11.37 -29.91
CA GLU A 465 -8.69 10.11 -30.61
C GLU A 465 -9.82 9.09 -30.36
N ALA A 466 -9.62 7.88 -30.88
CA ALA A 466 -10.60 6.81 -30.82
C ALA A 466 -10.70 6.20 -29.41
N MET A 467 -11.92 6.16 -28.86
CA MET A 467 -12.19 5.67 -27.51
C MET A 467 -12.65 4.21 -27.48
N GLU A 468 -12.36 3.50 -26.39
CA GLU A 468 -13.00 2.24 -26.06
C GLU A 468 -14.43 2.51 -25.59
N GLN A 469 -15.40 2.21 -26.45
CA GLN A 469 -16.79 2.61 -26.24
C GLN A 469 -17.40 1.98 -24.99
N GLY A 470 -16.99 0.75 -24.62
CA GLY A 470 -17.48 0.08 -23.42
C GLY A 470 -17.08 0.78 -22.11
N SER A 471 -16.01 1.58 -22.15
CA SER A 471 -15.53 2.37 -21.01
C SER A 471 -16.41 3.58 -20.71
N ILE A 472 -17.26 4.00 -21.66
CA ILE A 472 -18.12 5.19 -21.56
C ILE A 472 -19.58 4.76 -21.38
N ASN A 473 -20.06 4.85 -20.15
CA ASN A 473 -21.41 4.43 -19.75
C ASN A 473 -21.92 5.30 -18.59
N SER A 474 -23.12 5.00 -18.07
CA SER A 474 -23.76 5.81 -17.03
C SER A 474 -23.00 5.86 -15.70
N ALA A 475 -22.04 4.95 -15.49
CA ALA A 475 -21.18 4.97 -14.30
C ALA A 475 -19.91 5.81 -14.49
N THR A 476 -19.55 6.17 -15.72
CA THR A 476 -18.31 6.91 -16.05
C THR A 476 -18.58 8.27 -16.67
N PHE A 477 -19.70 8.48 -17.36
CA PHE A 477 -20.20 9.77 -17.82
C PHE A 477 -21.51 10.08 -17.09
N ILE A 478 -21.39 10.90 -16.05
CA ILE A 478 -22.47 11.18 -15.09
C ILE A 478 -22.96 12.61 -15.28
N VAL A 479 -24.28 12.79 -15.42
CA VAL A 479 -24.94 14.10 -15.39
C VAL A 479 -25.88 14.13 -14.19
N SER A 480 -25.85 15.21 -13.42
CA SER A 480 -26.55 15.29 -12.12
C SER A 480 -27.10 16.69 -11.83
N ILE A 481 -28.12 16.76 -10.98
CA ILE A 481 -28.69 18.01 -10.42
C ILE A 481 -28.78 17.84 -8.91
N GLY A 482 -28.22 18.78 -8.14
CA GLY A 482 -28.29 18.75 -6.67
C GLY A 482 -27.70 17.47 -6.05
N GLY A 483 -26.77 16.81 -6.76
CA GLY A 483 -26.16 15.53 -6.37
C GLY A 483 -26.86 14.28 -6.92
N GLU A 484 -28.10 14.40 -7.40
CA GLU A 484 -28.88 13.27 -7.93
C GLU A 484 -28.55 13.02 -9.41
N HIS A 485 -28.37 11.75 -9.78
CA HIS A 485 -28.12 11.34 -11.17
C HIS A 485 -29.36 11.55 -12.05
N ILE A 486 -29.15 12.08 -13.25
CA ILE A 486 -30.19 12.19 -14.28
C ILE A 486 -30.17 10.93 -15.14
N ASP A 487 -31.32 10.27 -15.23
CA ASP A 487 -31.49 9.15 -16.16
C ASP A 487 -31.40 9.61 -17.62
N GLY A 488 -30.62 8.90 -18.43
CA GLY A 488 -30.46 9.18 -19.83
C GLY A 488 -29.75 8.07 -20.60
N ALA A 489 -29.76 8.21 -21.93
CA ALA A 489 -29.07 7.31 -22.83
C ALA A 489 -27.73 7.94 -23.25
N ILE A 490 -26.68 7.10 -23.33
CA ILE A 490 -25.37 7.50 -23.87
C ILE A 490 -25.19 6.81 -25.22
N THR A 491 -24.89 7.60 -26.24
CA THR A 491 -24.48 7.12 -27.56
C THR A 491 -23.05 7.57 -27.83
N THR A 492 -22.20 6.63 -28.23
CA THR A 492 -20.77 6.86 -28.44
C THR A 492 -20.39 6.48 -29.88
N THR A 493 -19.69 7.37 -30.57
CA THR A 493 -18.96 7.10 -31.82
C THR A 493 -17.48 6.92 -31.50
N SER A 494 -16.61 6.80 -32.51
CA SER A 494 -15.17 6.65 -32.27
C SER A 494 -14.58 7.78 -31.42
N THR A 495 -14.96 9.03 -31.67
CA THR A 495 -14.35 10.21 -31.02
C THR A 495 -15.36 11.13 -30.31
N LYS A 496 -16.64 10.74 -30.20
CA LYS A 496 -17.67 11.58 -29.59
C LYS A 496 -18.65 10.76 -28.77
N SER A 497 -18.95 11.22 -27.56
CA SER A 497 -20.02 10.67 -26.72
C SER A 497 -21.08 11.72 -26.46
N VAL A 498 -22.34 11.29 -26.47
CA VAL A 498 -23.52 12.14 -26.29
C VAL A 498 -24.44 11.50 -25.27
N PHE A 499 -24.74 12.23 -24.21
CA PHE A 499 -25.75 11.92 -23.21
C PHE A 499 -27.04 12.68 -23.52
N ARG A 500 -28.16 11.95 -23.53
CA ARG A 500 -29.50 12.50 -23.71
C ARG A 500 -30.39 12.11 -22.54
N ALA A 501 -30.81 13.10 -21.76
CA ALA A 501 -31.71 12.91 -20.62
C ALA A 501 -33.06 12.35 -21.08
N SER A 502 -33.59 11.34 -20.38
CA SER A 502 -34.84 10.68 -20.77
C SER A 502 -36.07 11.55 -20.56
N LYS A 503 -36.01 12.52 -19.63
CA LYS A 503 -37.10 13.45 -19.29
C LYS A 503 -36.73 14.92 -19.51
N GLY A 504 -35.62 15.19 -20.21
CA GLY A 504 -35.02 16.53 -20.30
C GLY A 504 -34.20 16.89 -19.05
N LEU A 505 -33.51 18.03 -19.15
CA LEU A 505 -32.62 18.60 -18.13
C LEU A 505 -33.39 19.45 -17.09
N GLY A 506 -34.62 19.84 -17.42
CA GLY A 506 -35.50 20.60 -16.52
C GLY A 506 -35.14 22.08 -16.40
N SER A 507 -36.16 22.92 -16.17
CA SER A 507 -36.07 24.39 -16.17
C SER A 507 -35.25 24.97 -15.01
N GLY A 508 -34.37 25.92 -15.34
CA GLY A 508 -33.67 26.76 -14.36
C GLY A 508 -32.78 25.99 -13.38
N LYS A 509 -32.21 24.85 -13.81
CA LYS A 509 -31.40 23.97 -12.96
C LYS A 509 -29.93 24.09 -13.31
N GLU A 510 -29.10 24.20 -12.28
CA GLU A 510 -27.66 23.97 -12.41
C GLU A 510 -27.40 22.46 -12.50
N HIS A 511 -26.68 22.09 -13.54
CA HIS A 511 -26.27 20.74 -13.84
C HIS A 511 -24.80 20.59 -13.59
N ARG A 512 -24.44 19.43 -13.05
CA ARG A 512 -23.05 18.99 -12.91
C ARG A 512 -22.81 17.79 -13.80
N VAL A 513 -21.78 17.87 -14.62
CA VAL A 513 -21.29 16.74 -15.40
C VAL A 513 -19.96 16.29 -14.81
N ARG A 514 -19.81 14.97 -14.63
CA ARG A 514 -18.57 14.34 -14.15
C ARG A 514 -18.16 13.22 -15.08
N LEU A 515 -16.90 13.22 -15.48
CA LEU A 515 -16.24 12.10 -16.17
C LEU A 515 -15.31 11.38 -15.20
N LYS A 516 -15.42 10.06 -15.10
CA LYS A 516 -14.42 9.24 -14.40
C LYS A 516 -13.22 9.04 -15.31
N LEU A 517 -12.32 10.01 -15.34
CA LEU A 517 -11.12 10.06 -16.19
C LEU A 517 -10.32 8.74 -16.16
N ASP A 518 -10.17 8.17 -14.97
CA ASP A 518 -9.40 6.95 -14.75
C ASP A 518 -10.08 5.67 -15.30
N GLU A 519 -11.36 5.74 -15.68
CA GLU A 519 -12.13 4.58 -16.15
C GLU A 519 -12.53 4.66 -17.62
N ILE A 520 -12.48 5.86 -18.20
CA ILE A 520 -12.70 6.08 -19.63
C ILE A 520 -11.35 5.92 -20.32
N THR A 521 -11.25 5.03 -21.30
CA THR A 521 -9.98 4.72 -21.98
C THR A 521 -10.09 4.79 -23.49
N ASP A 522 -8.95 4.93 -24.15
CA ASP A 522 -8.81 4.61 -25.57
C ASP A 522 -8.81 3.08 -25.81
N LEU A 523 -8.58 2.69 -27.07
CA LEU A 523 -8.49 1.30 -27.51
C LEU A 523 -7.22 0.59 -27.01
N ALA A 524 -6.13 1.32 -26.72
CA ALA A 524 -4.91 0.78 -26.15
C ALA A 524 -4.99 0.61 -24.62
N GLY A 525 -6.01 1.22 -24.01
CA GLY A 525 -6.24 1.24 -22.57
C GLY A 525 -5.69 2.49 -21.87
N ASN A 526 -5.15 3.48 -22.58
CA ASN A 526 -4.73 4.72 -21.93
C ASN A 526 -5.95 5.45 -21.35
N PRO A 527 -5.88 5.87 -20.07
CA PRO A 527 -6.98 6.60 -19.44
C PRO A 527 -7.12 8.00 -20.02
N LEU A 528 -8.34 8.53 -20.00
CA LEU A 528 -8.63 9.90 -20.38
C LEU A 528 -7.89 10.89 -19.47
N GLU A 529 -7.19 11.83 -20.08
CA GLU A 529 -6.72 13.04 -19.44
C GLU A 529 -7.58 14.25 -19.86
N SER A 530 -7.64 15.26 -19.01
CA SER A 530 -8.42 16.48 -19.30
C SER A 530 -7.61 17.70 -18.91
N SER A 531 -6.94 18.27 -19.91
CA SER A 531 -6.28 19.57 -19.80
C SER A 531 -7.27 20.76 -19.85
N LEU A 532 -8.51 20.54 -20.30
CA LEU A 532 -9.53 21.59 -20.45
C LEU A 532 -10.20 21.98 -19.13
N LEU A 533 -10.75 21.01 -18.39
CA LEU A 533 -11.69 21.29 -17.29
C LEU A 533 -11.58 20.34 -16.08
N GLY A 534 -10.53 19.52 -16.01
CA GLY A 534 -10.45 18.47 -14.98
C GLY A 534 -11.53 17.39 -15.20
N ASP A 535 -12.08 16.84 -14.12
CA ASP A 535 -13.05 15.74 -14.15
C ASP A 535 -14.52 16.20 -14.14
N THR A 536 -14.79 17.47 -13.90
CA THR A 536 -16.12 18.01 -13.60
C THR A 536 -16.31 19.39 -14.24
N TRP A 537 -17.49 19.63 -14.81
CA TRP A 537 -17.93 20.97 -15.21
C TRP A 537 -19.42 21.19 -14.94
N TYR A 538 -19.85 22.45 -15.03
CA TYR A 538 -21.22 22.87 -14.72
C TYR A 538 -21.87 23.63 -15.87
N PHE A 539 -23.19 23.63 -15.95
CA PHE A 539 -23.98 24.51 -16.83
C PHE A 539 -25.37 24.72 -16.24
N THR A 540 -26.07 25.78 -16.66
CA THR A 540 -27.42 26.11 -16.18
C THR A 540 -28.42 26.14 -17.31
N THR A 541 -29.54 25.43 -17.15
CA THR A 541 -30.64 25.47 -18.11
C THR A 541 -31.45 26.76 -17.99
N LYS A 542 -32.05 27.18 -19.10
CA LYS A 542 -32.95 28.33 -19.14
C LYS A 542 -34.10 28.16 -18.14
N ASP A 543 -34.45 29.25 -17.45
CA ASP A 543 -35.68 29.31 -16.67
C ASP A 543 -36.88 29.60 -17.58
N SER A 544 -37.76 28.63 -17.71
CA SER A 544 -39.04 28.71 -18.42
C SER A 544 -40.23 28.88 -17.47
N THR A 545 -40.02 28.97 -16.15
CA THR A 545 -41.10 29.18 -15.18
C THR A 545 -41.57 30.63 -15.18
N PRO A 546 -42.86 30.91 -15.48
CA PRO A 546 -43.37 32.28 -15.43
C PRO A 546 -43.41 32.79 -13.99
N PRO A 547 -43.16 34.09 -13.75
CA PRO A 547 -43.33 34.68 -12.43
C PRO A 547 -44.80 34.56 -11.96
N THR A 548 -45.00 34.22 -10.69
CA THR A 548 -46.31 34.23 -10.04
C THR A 548 -46.42 35.43 -9.11
N VAL A 549 -47.56 36.12 -9.14
CA VAL A 549 -47.85 37.21 -8.20
C VAL A 549 -48.22 36.58 -6.86
N VAL A 550 -47.54 37.00 -5.79
CA VAL A 550 -47.81 36.57 -4.40
C VAL A 550 -48.69 37.58 -3.69
#